data_AF-D4JF15-F1
#
_entry.id   AF-D4JF15-F1
#
_cell.length_a   1.000
_cell.length_b   1.000
_cell.length_c   1.000
_cell.angle_alpha   90.00
_cell.angle_beta   90.00
_cell.angle_gamma   90.00
#
_symmetry.space_group_name_H-M   'P 1'
#
loop_
_entity.id
_entity.type
_entity.pdbx_description
1 polymer ?
#
loop_
_entity_poly.entity_id
_entity_poly.type
_entity_poly.pdbx_seq_one_letter_code
_entity_poly.pdbx_strand_id
1 'polypeptide(L)'
;MITSVLSEVWGSDVTIQLIQYKDMEKLMPEEEIQQRTNQLLKCTFNEEYTFENFVEGKSNQEAYAACLACCNQRGTHMFNPIMIYGNSGLGKTHLLHAIGNYLKEERPECNVFMLIVAIWCQF
;
A
#
# COMPACT_ATOMS: atom_id res chain seq x y z
N MET A 1 -1.61 -28.95 -31.43
CA MET A 1 -1.25 -27.86 -32.36
C MET A 1 -0.97 -26.56 -31.61
N ILE A 2 -1.86 -26.08 -30.71
CA ILE A 2 -1.59 -24.87 -29.92
C ILE A 2 -0.55 -25.10 -28.80
N THR A 3 -0.66 -26.20 -28.05
CA THR A 3 0.29 -26.55 -26.98
C THR A 3 1.73 -26.70 -27.48
N SER A 4 1.94 -27.35 -28.62
CA SER A 4 3.26 -27.53 -29.22
C SER A 4 3.91 -26.21 -29.63
N VAL A 5 3.13 -25.28 -30.21
CA VAL A 5 3.62 -23.94 -30.58
C VAL A 5 3.97 -23.12 -29.35
N LEU A 6 3.15 -23.21 -28.29
CA LEU A 6 3.43 -22.51 -27.03
C LEU A 6 4.65 -23.09 -26.31
N SER A 7 4.85 -24.41 -26.31
CA SER A 7 6.05 -25.01 -25.73
C SER A 7 7.33 -24.59 -26.46
N GLU A 8 7.26 -24.45 -27.79
CA GLU A 8 8.38 -23.98 -28.61
C GLU A 8 8.73 -22.50 -28.32
N VAL A 9 7.71 -21.63 -28.25
CA VAL A 9 7.91 -20.19 -27.98
C VAL A 9 8.37 -19.93 -26.54
N TRP A 10 7.84 -20.67 -25.57
CA TRP A 10 8.13 -20.47 -24.14
C TRP A 10 9.38 -21.23 -23.66
N GLY A 11 9.90 -22.15 -24.47
CA GLY A 11 11.12 -22.93 -24.16
C GLY A 11 10.94 -24.00 -23.08
N SER A 12 9.70 -24.36 -22.75
CA SER A 12 9.36 -25.35 -21.71
C SER A 12 8.00 -25.97 -22.01
N ASP A 13 7.74 -27.18 -21.52
CA ASP A 13 6.43 -27.83 -21.71
C ASP A 13 5.30 -27.04 -21.03
N VAL A 14 4.40 -26.47 -21.84
CA VAL A 14 3.24 -25.70 -21.36
C VAL A 14 1.99 -26.57 -21.39
N THR A 15 1.34 -26.73 -20.23
CA THR A 15 0.03 -27.40 -20.12
C THR A 15 -1.09 -26.36 -20.14
N ILE A 16 -1.98 -26.44 -21.12
CA ILE A 16 -3.13 -25.54 -21.22
C ILE A 16 -4.33 -26.19 -20.53
N GLN A 17 -4.86 -25.52 -19.51
CA GLN A 17 -6.14 -25.88 -18.91
C GLN A 17 -7.20 -24.86 -19.34
N LEU A 18 -8.28 -25.35 -19.95
CA LEU A 18 -9.43 -24.53 -20.32
C LEU A 18 -10.43 -24.54 -19.17
N ILE A 19 -10.66 -23.37 -18.60
CA ILE A 19 -11.51 -23.19 -17.43
C ILE A 19 -12.81 -22.54 -17.89
N GLN A 20 -13.95 -23.15 -17.56
CA GLN A 20 -15.24 -22.53 -17.76
C GLN A 20 -15.50 -21.48 -16.67
N TYR A 21 -16.24 -20.41 -16.99
CA TYR A 21 -16.53 -19.33 -16.03
C TYR A 21 -17.16 -19.85 -14.72
N LYS A 22 -17.98 -20.90 -14.80
CA LYS A 22 -18.62 -21.57 -13.66
C LYS A 22 -17.67 -22.38 -12.77
N ASP A 23 -16.51 -22.75 -13.29
CA ASP A 23 -15.46 -23.47 -12.57
C ASP A 23 -14.31 -22.55 -12.14
N MET A 24 -14.39 -21.25 -12.45
CA MET A 24 -13.39 -20.26 -12.05
C MET A 24 -13.33 -20.11 -10.52
N GLU A 25 -14.48 -20.16 -9.85
CA GLU A 25 -14.59 -20.13 -8.37
C GLU A 25 -13.91 -21.32 -7.68
N LYS A 26 -13.80 -22.48 -8.35
CA LYS A 26 -13.16 -23.69 -7.77
C LYS A 26 -11.63 -23.63 -7.81
N LEU A 27 -11.07 -22.87 -8.73
CA LEU A 27 -9.62 -22.78 -8.94
C LEU A 27 -8.97 -21.66 -8.13
N MET A 28 -9.78 -20.70 -7.69
CA MET A 28 -9.36 -19.67 -6.75
C MET A 28 -10.47 -19.49 -5.72
N PRO A 29 -10.49 -20.32 -4.67
CA PRO A 29 -11.43 -20.15 -3.57
C PRO A 29 -11.32 -18.72 -3.01
N GLU A 30 -12.45 -18.04 -2.79
CA GLU A 30 -12.46 -16.68 -2.23
C GLU A 30 -11.62 -16.57 -0.94
N GLU A 31 -11.60 -17.63 -0.13
CA GLU A 31 -10.79 -17.72 1.09
C GLU A 31 -9.28 -17.62 0.83
N GLU A 32 -8.75 -18.24 -0.25
CA GLU A 32 -7.33 -18.14 -0.58
C GLU A 32 -6.97 -16.75 -1.12
N ILE A 33 -7.86 -16.14 -1.90
CA ILE A 33 -7.69 -14.74 -2.36
C ILE A 33 -7.67 -13.81 -1.15
N GLN A 34 -8.59 -14.01 -0.19
CA GLN A 34 -8.68 -13.22 1.03
C GLN A 34 -7.41 -13.37 1.87
N GLN A 35 -6.90 -14.58 2.04
CA GLN A 35 -5.68 -14.85 2.81
C GLN A 35 -4.44 -14.23 2.18
N ARG A 36 -4.27 -14.37 0.85
CA ARG A 36 -3.15 -13.74 0.13
C ARG A 36 -3.25 -12.22 0.18
N THR A 37 -4.45 -11.69 -0.01
CA THR A 37 -4.71 -10.25 0.11
C THR A 37 -4.36 -9.76 1.51
N ASN A 38 -4.82 -10.43 2.56
CA ASN A 38 -4.51 -10.09 3.95
C ASN A 38 -3.02 -10.20 4.27
N GLN A 39 -2.30 -11.15 3.66
CA GLN A 39 -0.84 -11.26 3.80
C GLN A 39 -0.11 -10.12 3.09
N LEU A 40 -0.46 -9.83 1.85
CA LEU A 40 0.13 -8.74 1.06
C LEU A 40 -0.16 -7.37 1.66
N LEU A 41 -1.34 -7.22 2.23
CA LEU A 41 -1.84 -6.00 2.87
C LEU A 41 -1.54 -5.97 4.38
N LYS A 42 -0.73 -6.90 4.89
CA LYS A 42 -0.27 -6.86 6.29
C LYS A 42 0.72 -5.72 6.45
N CYS A 43 0.20 -4.51 6.63
CA CYS A 43 0.98 -3.32 6.85
C CYS A 43 1.23 -3.15 8.36
N THR A 44 2.49 -3.31 8.77
CA THR A 44 2.92 -2.96 10.12
C THR A 44 3.39 -1.52 10.11
N PHE A 45 2.68 -0.64 10.83
CA PHE A 45 3.16 0.71 11.12
C PHE A 45 4.14 0.65 12.29
N ASN A 46 5.24 1.41 12.24
CA ASN A 46 6.12 1.56 13.39
C ASN A 46 5.40 2.43 14.45
N GLU A 47 5.13 1.87 15.63
CA GLU A 47 4.42 2.53 16.73
C GLU A 47 5.17 3.74 17.28
N GLU A 48 6.49 3.81 17.10
CA GLU A 48 7.28 4.98 17.52
C GLU A 48 7.05 6.20 16.62
N TYR A 49 6.60 5.99 15.39
CA TYR A 49 6.39 7.06 14.41
C TYR A 49 4.95 7.58 14.50
N THR A 50 4.72 8.45 15.48
CA THR A 50 3.43 9.13 15.68
C THR A 50 3.57 10.64 15.42
N PHE A 51 2.44 11.37 15.35
CA PHE A 51 2.48 12.82 15.18
C PHE A 51 3.11 13.51 16.40
N GLU A 52 2.90 12.96 17.60
CA GLU A 52 3.40 13.49 18.87
C GLU A 52 4.94 13.40 18.95
N ASN A 53 5.52 12.34 18.38
CA ASN A 53 6.97 12.14 18.32
C ASN A 53 7.63 12.86 17.13
N PHE A 54 6.85 13.53 16.26
CA PHE A 54 7.39 14.24 15.12
C PHE A 54 7.88 15.64 15.51
N VAL A 55 9.16 15.92 15.26
CA VAL A 55 9.73 17.25 15.53
C VAL A 55 9.42 18.22 14.39
N GLU A 56 8.48 19.12 14.63
CA GLU A 56 8.12 20.19 13.71
C GLU A 56 9.19 21.30 13.65
N GLY A 57 9.47 21.79 12.45
CA GLY A 57 10.34 22.93 12.20
C GLY A 57 9.96 23.63 10.89
N LYS A 58 10.58 24.77 10.61
CA LYS A 58 10.24 25.61 9.43
C LYS A 58 10.27 24.86 8.09
N SER A 59 11.09 23.82 7.97
CA SER A 59 11.24 23.05 6.73
C SER A 59 10.19 21.95 6.54
N ASN A 60 9.45 21.57 7.58
CA ASN A 60 8.49 20.45 7.55
C ASN A 60 7.10 20.81 8.11
N GLN A 61 6.93 22.02 8.65
CA GLN A 61 5.68 22.54 9.21
C GLN A 61 4.51 22.45 8.24
N GLU A 62 4.71 22.82 6.97
CA GLU A 62 3.64 22.74 5.96
C GLU A 62 3.21 21.29 5.70
N ALA A 63 4.18 20.37 5.59
CA ALA A 63 3.90 18.96 5.38
C ALA A 63 3.19 18.35 6.61
N TYR A 64 3.65 18.66 7.81
CA TYR A 64 3.02 18.23 9.06
C TYR A 64 1.56 18.72 9.16
N ALA A 65 1.33 20.01 8.93
CA ALA A 65 0.00 20.60 8.98
C ALA A 65 -0.95 19.99 7.92
N ALA A 66 -0.46 19.77 6.69
CA ALA A 66 -1.23 19.12 5.64
C ALA A 66 -1.62 17.68 6.01
N CYS A 67 -0.69 16.90 6.56
CA CYS A 67 -0.94 15.52 7.01
C CYS A 67 -2.00 15.47 8.11
N LEU A 68 -1.88 16.34 9.12
CA LEU A 68 -2.83 16.42 10.22
C LEU A 68 -4.23 16.86 9.74
N ALA A 69 -4.29 17.85 8.84
CA ALA A 69 -5.54 18.31 8.25
C ALA A 69 -6.26 17.20 7.47
N CYS A 70 -5.52 16.39 6.70
CA CYS A 70 -6.08 15.26 5.96
C CYS A 70 -6.64 14.17 6.89
N CYS A 71 -5.99 13.91 8.03
CA CYS A 71 -6.46 12.91 8.99
C CYS A 71 -7.71 13.37 9.76
N ASN A 72 -7.79 14.66 10.11
CA ASN A 72 -8.88 15.20 10.91
C ASN A 72 -10.20 15.39 10.16
N GLN A 73 -10.17 15.38 8.83
CA GLN A 73 -11.38 15.62 8.04
C GLN A 73 -12.31 14.41 8.01
N ARG A 74 -13.57 14.64 8.39
CA ARG A 74 -14.69 13.71 8.30
C ARG A 74 -15.63 14.19 7.19
N GLY A 75 -15.23 14.07 5.92
CA GLY A 75 -16.05 14.54 4.79
C GLY A 75 -15.23 14.87 3.54
N THR A 76 -15.66 15.91 2.80
CA THR A 76 -15.02 16.39 1.57
C THR A 76 -13.51 16.49 1.75
N HIS A 77 -12.78 15.64 1.04
CA HIS A 77 -11.36 15.43 1.26
C HIS A 77 -10.54 16.62 0.74
N MET A 78 -10.38 17.68 1.52
CA MET A 78 -9.32 18.65 1.24
C MET A 78 -7.99 17.93 1.47
N PHE A 79 -7.05 18.15 0.55
CA PHE A 79 -5.72 17.56 0.55
C PHE A 79 -5.61 16.07 0.20
N ASN A 80 -6.69 15.37 -0.19
CA ASN A 80 -6.57 14.06 -0.83
C ASN A 80 -6.54 14.23 -2.37
N PRO A 81 -5.48 13.82 -3.08
CA PRO A 81 -4.29 13.11 -2.59
C PRO A 81 -3.22 14.02 -1.96
N ILE A 82 -2.58 13.53 -0.88
CA ILE A 82 -1.37 14.15 -0.30
C ILE A 82 -0.14 13.62 -1.04
N MET A 83 0.76 14.52 -1.42
CA MET A 83 2.09 14.18 -1.90
C MET A 83 3.16 14.84 -1.03
N ILE A 84 3.99 14.03 -0.36
CA ILE A 84 5.12 14.50 0.45
C ILE A 84 6.43 14.22 -0.29
N TYR A 85 7.18 15.28 -0.60
CA TYR A 85 8.48 15.19 -1.27
C TYR A 85 9.52 16.05 -0.55
N GLY A 86 10.80 15.72 -0.74
CA GLY A 86 11.91 16.44 -0.10
C GLY A 86 13.14 15.55 0.10
N ASN A 87 14.25 16.16 0.51
CA ASN A 87 15.52 15.48 0.76
C ASN A 87 15.41 14.37 1.82
N SER A 88 16.42 13.50 1.87
CA SER A 88 16.54 12.49 2.93
C SER A 88 16.55 13.15 4.33
N GLY A 89 16.01 12.47 5.33
CA GLY A 89 16.01 12.95 6.72
C GLY A 89 14.95 14.01 7.07
N LEU A 90 14.10 14.45 6.13
CA LEU A 90 13.02 15.43 6.42
C LEU A 90 11.74 14.82 7.01
N GLY A 91 11.75 13.53 7.36
CA GLY A 91 10.64 12.89 8.06
C GLY A 91 9.47 12.42 7.18
N LYS A 92 9.66 12.29 5.86
CA LYS A 92 8.63 11.76 4.93
C LYS A 92 8.06 10.40 5.37
N THR A 93 8.95 9.46 5.69
CA THR A 93 8.57 8.14 6.18
C THR A 93 7.90 8.21 7.53
N HIS A 94 8.39 9.05 8.45
CA HIS A 94 7.77 9.26 9.76
C HIS A 94 6.32 9.75 9.61
N LEU A 95 6.09 10.80 8.80
CA LEU A 95 4.74 11.33 8.55
C LEU A 95 3.81 10.27 7.96
N LEU A 96 4.30 9.44 7.03
CA LEU A 96 3.51 8.35 6.45
C LEU A 96 3.09 7.32 7.50
N HIS A 97 3.98 6.95 8.42
CA HIS A 97 3.66 6.06 9.53
C HIS A 97 2.72 6.72 10.55
N ALA A 98 2.93 7.99 10.86
CA ALA A 98 2.10 8.76 11.79
C ALA A 98 0.65 8.84 11.33
N ILE A 99 0.41 9.11 10.03
CA ILE A 99 -0.93 9.06 9.42
C ILE A 99 -1.57 7.69 9.65
N GLY A 100 -0.83 6.61 9.40
CA GLY A 100 -1.35 5.26 9.54
C GLY A 100 -1.70 4.87 10.97
N ASN A 101 -0.81 5.19 11.92
CA ASN A 101 -1.05 4.98 13.35
C ASN A 101 -2.27 5.78 13.82
N TYR A 102 -2.35 7.06 13.47
CA TYR A 102 -3.45 7.94 13.83
C TYR A 102 -4.80 7.42 13.31
N LEU A 103 -4.86 7.02 12.03
CA LEU A 103 -6.10 6.50 11.44
C LEU A 103 -6.51 5.15 12.05
N LYS A 104 -5.55 4.30 12.41
CA LYS A 104 -5.84 3.01 13.05
C LYS A 104 -6.42 3.18 14.46
N GLU A 105 -5.99 4.21 15.18
CA GLU A 105 -6.49 4.54 16.52
C GLU A 105 -7.86 5.25 16.46
N GLU A 106 -7.98 6.28 15.63
CA GLU A 106 -9.20 7.10 15.53
C GLU A 106 -10.33 6.45 14.73
N ARG A 107 -9.99 5.55 13.79
CA ARG A 107 -10.94 4.91 12.86
C ARG A 107 -10.62 3.42 12.68
N PRO A 108 -10.81 2.60 13.73
CA PRO A 108 -10.49 1.17 13.69
C PRO A 108 -11.28 0.37 12.64
N GLU A 109 -12.39 0.92 12.13
CA GLU A 109 -13.19 0.36 11.04
C GLU A 109 -12.55 0.55 9.65
N CYS A 110 -11.59 1.48 9.52
CA CYS A 110 -10.95 1.78 8.26
C CYS A 110 -9.79 0.81 7.99
N ASN A 111 -9.77 0.24 6.79
CA ASN A 111 -8.64 -0.55 6.31
C ASN A 111 -7.53 0.37 5.81
N VAL A 112 -6.44 0.49 6.58
CA VAL A 112 -5.31 1.35 6.26
C VAL A 112 -4.14 0.51 5.77
N PHE A 113 -3.65 0.84 4.57
CA PHE A 113 -2.52 0.16 3.95
C PHE A 113 -1.41 1.16 3.63
N MET A 114 -0.16 0.77 3.92
CA MET A 114 1.03 1.50 3.50
C MET A 114 1.74 0.72 2.40
N LEU A 115 2.00 1.39 1.28
CA LEU A 115 2.87 0.87 0.24
C LEU A 115 4.16 1.68 0.21
N ILE A 116 5.29 1.01 0.39
CA ILE A 116 6.62 1.61 0.21
C ILE A 116 7.10 1.21 -1.19
N VAL A 117 7.27 2.20 -2.07
CA VAL A 117 7.90 1.99 -3.37
C VAL A 117 9.38 2.32 -3.24
N ALA A 118 10.23 1.30 -3.17
CA ALA A 118 11.68 1.49 -3.18
C ALA A 118 12.15 1.75 -4.61
N ILE A 119 12.28 3.01 -5.00
CA ILE A 119 13.00 3.37 -6.22
C ILE A 119 14.49 3.28 -5.89
N TRP A 120 15.09 2.13 -6.16
CA TRP A 120 16.54 2.00 -6.17
C TRP A 120 17.09 2.76 -7.37
N CYS A 121 17.50 4.01 -7.16
CA CYS A 121 18.36 4.69 -8.10
C CYS A 121 19.75 4.06 -7.93
N GLN A 122 20.07 3.07 -8.76
CA GLN A 122 21.46 2.64 -8.97
C GLN A 122 22.18 3.83 -9.61
N PHE A 123 23.02 4.51 -8.81
CA PHE A 123 24.12 5.31 -9.32
C PHE A 123 25.27 4.38 -9.70
#